data_AF-A0A2S4YPP1-F1
#
_entry.id   AF-A0A2S4YPP1-F1
#
_cell.length_a   1.000
_cell.length_b   1.000
_cell.length_c   1.000
_cell.angle_alpha   90.00
_cell.angle_beta   90.00
_cell.angle_gamma   90.00
#
_symmetry.space_group_name_H-M   'P 1'
#
loop_
_entity.id
_entity.type
_entity.pdbx_description
1 polymer ?
#
loop_
_entity_poly.entity_id
_entity_poly.type
_entity_poly.pdbx_seq_one_letter_code
_entity_poly.pdbx_strand_id
1 'polypeptide(L)'
;MPPRERGRARGRVYGTAVRPVDVLAEVTSGGTALILHGRRGPSIAAPGYDLHHLDVMAGAGKDRARLICDDPAHSWVRAPWQSQDADDRLPFGAEENA
;
A
#
# COMPACT_ATOMS: atom_id res chain seq x y z
N MET A 1 -15.61 -25.90 15.07
CA MET A 1 -15.15 -24.98 13.99
C MET A 1 -13.86 -25.57 13.44
N PRO A 2 -13.71 -25.80 12.14
CA PRO A 2 -12.43 -26.23 11.59
C PRO A 2 -11.37 -25.15 11.91
N PRO A 3 -10.08 -25.51 12.09
CA PRO A 3 -9.04 -24.51 12.27
C PRO A 3 -9.10 -23.58 11.06
N ARG A 4 -9.20 -22.26 11.31
CA ARG A 4 -9.13 -21.26 10.23
C ARG A 4 -7.85 -21.55 9.45
N GLU A 5 -7.99 -21.99 8.20
CA GLU A 5 -6.84 -22.10 7.32
C GLU A 5 -6.10 -20.77 7.36
N ARG A 6 -4.77 -20.82 7.45
CA ARG A 6 -3.95 -19.60 7.58
C ARG A 6 -4.20 -18.74 6.33
N GLY A 7 -4.84 -17.59 6.49
CA GLY A 7 -5.09 -16.64 5.41
C GLY A 7 -3.82 -16.29 4.65
N ARG A 8 -3.94 -16.11 3.33
CA ARG A 8 -2.85 -15.80 2.43
C ARG A 8 -3.11 -14.49 1.71
N ALA A 9 -2.06 -13.71 1.51
CA ALA A 9 -2.06 -12.54 0.67
C ALA A 9 -0.93 -12.61 -0.35
N ARG A 10 -1.04 -11.86 -1.44
CA ARG A 10 0.03 -11.67 -2.42
C ARG A 10 0.39 -10.21 -2.53
N GLY A 11 1.67 -9.91 -2.56
CA GLY A 11 2.20 -8.58 -2.84
C GLY A 11 3.08 -8.62 -4.07
N ARG A 12 3.01 -7.58 -4.92
CA ARG A 12 3.93 -7.40 -6.04
C ARG A 12 4.81 -6.17 -5.84
N VAL A 13 6.09 -6.29 -6.13
CA VAL A 13 7.04 -5.18 -6.22
C VAL A 13 7.70 -5.24 -7.57
N TYR A 14 7.71 -4.13 -8.30
CA TYR A 14 8.31 -4.10 -9.63
C TYR A 14 9.03 -2.78 -9.89
N GLY A 15 10.11 -2.88 -10.66
CA GLY A 15 11.11 -1.83 -10.82
C GLY A 15 10.83 -0.90 -11.98
N THR A 16 11.88 -0.18 -12.35
CA THR A 16 11.92 0.64 -13.58
C THR A 16 12.94 0.04 -14.54
N ALA A 17 13.00 0.52 -15.78
CA ALA A 17 14.00 0.07 -16.76
C ALA A 17 15.45 0.19 -16.25
N VAL A 18 15.75 1.23 -15.45
CA VAL A 18 17.10 1.50 -14.93
C VAL A 18 17.42 0.68 -13.68
N ARG A 19 16.40 0.28 -12.91
CA ARG A 19 16.54 -0.55 -11.71
C ARG A 19 15.45 -1.64 -11.74
N PRO A 20 15.68 -2.72 -12.50
CA PRO A 20 14.68 -3.75 -12.69
C PRO A 20 14.52 -4.61 -11.43
N VAL A 21 13.27 -4.88 -11.10
CA VAL A 21 12.85 -5.88 -10.11
C VAL A 21 11.45 -6.33 -10.53
N ASP A 22 11.10 -7.60 -10.32
CA ASP A 22 9.72 -8.08 -10.44
C ASP A 22 9.55 -9.26 -9.49
N VAL A 23 8.96 -9.01 -8.33
CA VAL A 23 8.74 -9.99 -7.28
C VAL A 23 7.26 -10.04 -6.99
N LEU A 24 6.65 -11.21 -7.20
CA LEU A 24 5.32 -11.55 -6.71
C LEU A 24 5.49 -12.60 -5.61
N ALA A 25 5.13 -12.24 -4.38
CA ALA A 25 5.33 -13.11 -3.22
C ALA A 25 4.01 -13.33 -2.48
N GLU A 26 3.85 -14.56 -1.98
CA GLU A 26 2.82 -14.87 -0.97
C GLU A 26 3.32 -14.42 0.41
N VAL A 27 2.42 -13.81 1.18
CA VAL A 27 2.65 -13.35 2.55
C VAL A 27 1.58 -13.98 3.45
N THR A 28 2.00 -14.45 4.61
CA THR A 28 1.12 -15.01 5.65
C THR A 28 1.08 -14.09 6.86
N SER A 29 0.17 -14.34 7.80
CA SER A 29 0.09 -13.56 9.05
C SER A 29 1.44 -13.49 9.77
N GLY A 30 1.87 -12.27 10.11
CA GLY A 30 3.18 -12.00 10.72
C GLY A 30 4.36 -11.99 9.74
N GLY A 31 4.13 -12.25 8.45
CA GLY A 31 5.14 -12.10 7.41
C GLY A 31 5.43 -10.64 7.08
N THR A 32 6.66 -10.38 6.64
CA THR A 32 7.14 -9.05 6.25
C THR A 32 7.70 -9.09 4.83
N ALA A 33 7.34 -8.09 4.02
CA ALA A 33 7.91 -7.88 2.69
C ALA A 33 8.81 -6.64 2.70
N LEU A 34 10.07 -6.80 2.30
CA LEU A 34 11.01 -5.68 2.16
C LEU A 34 10.97 -5.11 0.75
N ILE A 35 10.72 -3.80 0.64
CA ILE A 35 10.65 -3.08 -0.64
C ILE A 35 11.83 -2.12 -0.71
N LEU A 36 12.87 -2.49 -1.47
CA LEU A 36 14.11 -1.71 -1.55
C LEU A 36 14.00 -0.53 -2.52
N HIS A 37 13.32 -0.74 -3.65
CA HIS A 37 13.11 0.25 -4.69
C HIS A 37 11.98 -0.20 -5.63
N GLY A 38 11.59 0.70 -6.53
CA GLY A 38 10.53 0.44 -7.49
C GLY A 38 9.16 0.80 -6.95
N ARG A 39 8.14 0.35 -7.68
CA ARG A 39 6.73 0.57 -7.37
C ARG A 39 6.24 -0.53 -6.44
N ARG A 40 5.51 -0.13 -5.41
CA ARG A 40 4.73 -1.02 -4.55
C ARG A 40 3.42 -1.33 -5.29
N GLY A 41 3.35 -2.51 -5.90
CA GLY A 41 2.16 -3.01 -6.57
C GLY A 41 1.04 -3.35 -5.60
N PRO A 42 -0.06 -3.93 -6.11
CA PRO A 42 -1.22 -4.25 -5.29
C PRO A 42 -0.87 -5.28 -4.21
N SER A 43 -1.49 -5.09 -3.04
CA SER A 43 -1.55 -6.08 -1.96
C SER A 43 -2.93 -6.73 -2.01
N ILE A 44 -2.97 -8.03 -2.26
CA ILE A 44 -4.18 -8.76 -2.64
C ILE A 44 -4.43 -9.85 -1.60
N ALA A 45 -5.53 -9.75 -0.87
CA ALA A 45 -6.00 -10.83 -0.01
C ALA A 45 -6.59 -11.97 -0.84
N ALA A 46 -6.45 -13.22 -0.38
CA ALA A 46 -7.25 -14.32 -0.92
C ALA A 46 -8.75 -14.07 -0.63
N PRO A 47 -9.67 -14.48 -1.53
CA PRO A 47 -11.11 -14.34 -1.30
C PRO A 47 -11.54 -14.93 0.05
N GLY A 48 -12.38 -14.21 0.79
CA GLY A 48 -12.86 -14.63 2.11
C GLY A 48 -11.90 -14.34 3.28
N TYR A 49 -10.79 -13.64 3.03
CA TYR A 49 -9.85 -13.22 4.06
C TYR A 49 -9.64 -11.71 4.04
N ASP A 50 -9.50 -11.13 5.23
CA ASP A 50 -9.06 -9.75 5.40
C ASP A 50 -7.54 -9.65 5.36
N LEU A 51 -7.01 -8.56 4.81
CA LEU A 51 -5.59 -8.25 4.81
C LEU A 51 -5.34 -6.93 5.54
N HIS A 52 -4.61 -7.02 6.65
CA HIS A 52 -4.09 -5.86 7.38
C HIS A 52 -2.57 -5.81 7.24
N HIS A 53 -2.03 -4.61 6.96
CA HIS A 53 -0.59 -4.39 6.87
C HIS A 53 -0.20 -3.06 7.51
N LEU A 54 1.05 -2.98 7.94
CA LEU A 54 1.69 -1.77 8.45
C LEU A 54 2.88 -1.44 7.55
N ASP A 55 2.91 -0.21 7.05
CA ASP A 55 4.06 0.32 6.32
C ASP A 55 4.98 1.06 7.28
N VAL A 56 6.26 0.66 7.29
CA VAL A 56 7.32 1.37 8.00
C VAL A 56 8.34 1.83 6.96
N MET A 57 8.63 3.13 6.94
CA MET A 57 9.60 3.72 6.02
C MET A 57 10.53 4.65 6.78
N ALA A 58 11.79 4.65 6.36
CA ALA A 58 12.80 5.61 6.79
C ALA A 58 13.70 5.93 5.60
N GLY A 59 14.32 7.11 5.60
CA GLY A 59 15.23 7.53 4.54
C GLY A 59 16.13 8.67 5.01
N ALA A 60 17.21 8.91 4.27
CA ALA A 60 18.19 9.95 4.59
C ALA A 60 17.75 11.39 4.22
N GLY A 61 16.51 11.56 3.75
CA GLY A 61 15.96 12.88 3.43
C GLY A 61 15.92 13.78 4.67
N LYS A 62 16.16 15.08 4.48
CA LYS A 62 16.11 16.07 5.57
C LYS A 62 14.71 16.16 6.18
N ASP A 63 13.69 16.01 5.35
CA ASP A 63 12.29 16.06 5.74
C ASP A 63 11.74 14.65 5.98
N ARG A 64 10.94 14.50 7.04
CA ARG A 64 10.22 13.26 7.33
C ARG A 64 8.91 13.21 6.54
N ALA A 65 9.03 13.12 5.21
CA ALA A 65 7.88 13.12 4.31
C ALA A 65 7.71 11.77 3.59
N ARG A 66 6.46 11.29 3.49
CA ARG A 66 6.09 10.16 2.61
C ARG A 66 5.77 10.71 1.23
N LEU A 67 6.79 10.79 0.38
CA LEU A 67 6.61 11.15 -1.03
C LEU A 67 6.09 9.93 -1.81
N ILE A 68 5.07 10.16 -2.64
CA ILE A 68 4.43 9.13 -3.46
C ILE A 68 4.41 9.62 -4.90
N CYS A 69 4.73 8.72 -5.84
CA CYS A 69 4.57 8.95 -7.26
C CYS A 69 3.72 7.80 -7.83
N ASP A 70 2.63 8.16 -8.52
CA ASP A 70 1.73 7.17 -9.09
C ASP A 70 2.37 6.41 -10.26
N ASP A 71 1.85 5.22 -10.51
CA ASP A 71 2.13 4.51 -11.75
C ASP A 71 1.26 5.06 -12.88
N PRO A 72 1.83 5.58 -13.98
CA PRO A 72 1.04 6.00 -15.13
C PRO A 72 0.09 4.91 -15.65
N ALA A 73 0.44 3.63 -15.52
CA ALA A 73 -0.42 2.52 -15.93
C ALA A 73 -1.66 2.34 -15.02
N HIS A 74 -1.61 2.86 -13.79
CA HIS A 74 -2.65 2.67 -12.77
C HIS A 74 -3.18 4.00 -12.19
N SER A 75 -2.74 5.15 -12.69
CA SER A 75 -3.11 6.48 -12.17
C SER A 75 -4.61 6.76 -12.30
N TRP A 76 -5.26 6.13 -13.29
CA TRP A 76 -6.70 6.20 -13.53
C TRP A 76 -7.54 5.76 -12.31
N VAL A 77 -6.99 4.93 -11.42
CA VAL A 77 -7.68 4.49 -10.19
C VAL A 77 -8.08 5.66 -9.30
N ARG A 78 -7.36 6.79 -9.37
CA ARG A 78 -7.67 8.00 -8.60
C ARG A 78 -8.72 8.89 -9.25
N ALA A 79 -9.05 8.69 -10.52
CA ALA A 79 -9.97 9.56 -11.25
C ALA A 79 -11.32 9.77 -10.53
N PRO A 80 -11.95 8.72 -9.94
CA PRO A 80 -13.23 8.88 -9.25
C PRO A 80 -13.16 9.77 -7.99
N TRP A 81 -11.99 9.97 -7.39
CA TRP A 81 -11.87 10.75 -6.15
C TRP A 81 -12.19 12.23 -6.36
N GLN A 82 -12.05 12.74 -7.59
CA GLN A 82 -12.35 14.14 -7.90
C GLN A 82 -13.84 14.48 -7.72
N SER A 83 -14.71 13.47 -7.73
CA SER A 83 -16.16 13.62 -7.58
C SER A 83 -16.70 12.98 -6.30
N GLN A 84 -15.83 12.58 -5.36
CA GLN A 84 -16.23 12.00 -4.09
C GLN A 84 -16.12 13.05 -2.99
N ASP A 85 -17.13 13.10 -2.13
CA ASP A 85 -17.06 13.89 -0.91
C ASP A 85 -16.05 13.27 0.06
N ALA A 86 -15.46 14.12 0.91
CA ALA A 86 -14.62 13.65 1.99
C ALA A 86 -15.44 12.78 2.96
N ASP A 87 -14.83 11.73 3.52
CA ASP A 87 -15.50 10.84 4.47
C ASP A 87 -15.75 11.58 5.79
N ASP A 88 -17.02 11.78 6.16
CA ASP A 88 -17.46 12.52 7.37
C ASP A 88 -16.94 11.92 8.69
N ARG A 89 -16.43 10.67 8.66
CA ARG A 89 -15.82 10.04 9.84
C ARG A 89 -14.39 10.51 10.09
N LEU A 90 -13.77 11.18 9.13
CA LEU A 90 -12.40 11.68 9.26
C LEU A 90 -12.38 12.85 10.25
N PRO A 91 -11.39 12.90 11.17
CA PRO A 91 -11.28 13.97 12.16
C PRO A 91 -10.72 15.28 11.58
N PHE A 92 -10.78 15.47 10.26
CA PHE A 92 -10.23 16.64 9.57
C PHE A 92 -11.38 17.62 9.25
N GLY A 93 -11.51 18.67 10.05
CA GLY A 93 -12.62 19.64 9.94
C GLY A 93 -12.81 20.55 11.15
N ALA A 94 -12.22 20.23 12.31
CA ALA A 94 -12.02 21.20 13.39
C ALA A 94 -10.70 21.93 13.13
N GLU A 95 -10.67 23.25 13.20
CA GLU A 95 -9.47 24.06 13.00
C GLU A 95 -8.29 23.50 13.81
N GLU A 96 -7.16 23.30 13.13
CA GLU A 96 -5.87 23.07 13.76
C GLU A 96 -5.54 24.37 14.52
N ASN A 97 -5.68 24.36 15.86
CA ASN A 97 -5.28 25.49 16.69
C ASN A 97 -3.81 25.81 16.41
N ALA A 98 -3.59 27.06 15.97
CA ALA A 98 -2.31 27.68 15.63
C ALA A 98 -1.22 27.56 16.71
#